data_AF-W6Q519-F1
#
_entry.id   AF-W6Q519-F1
#
_cell.length_a   1.000
_cell.length_b   1.000
_cell.length_c   1.000
_cell.angle_alpha   90.00
_cell.angle_beta   90.00
_cell.angle_gamma   90.00
#
_symmetry.space_group_name_H-M   'P 1'
#
loop_
_entity.id
_entity.type
_entity.pdbx_description
1 polymer ?
#
loop_
_entity_poly.entity_id
_entity_poly.type
_entity_poly.pdbx_seq_one_letter_code
_entity_poly.pdbx_strand_id
1 'polypeptide(L)'
;MTAQELSTAIRSRANMIVFIFNNLGYQIESAIHDGPYNYIANWNYAKFASAMCTPKHTRTCNDPFASQLDKDRGLNPAFFSMQIKTQADLLSALDRINLEPWKLALLECCIQPGDVSVGLRQLAGALSETVQ
;
A
#
# COMPACT_ATOMS: atom_id res chain seq x y z
N MET A 1 -2.35 -11.65 6.85
CA MET A 1 -1.58 -10.59 6.14
C MET A 1 -0.91 -11.16 4.90
N THR A 2 -0.82 -10.39 3.82
CA THR A 2 -0.46 -10.87 2.46
C THR A 2 0.43 -9.87 1.68
N ALA A 3 1.17 -9.00 2.37
CA ALA A 3 1.92 -7.90 1.75
C ALA A 3 2.94 -8.36 0.68
N GLN A 4 3.46 -9.59 0.77
CA GLN A 4 4.41 -10.12 -0.21
C GLN A 4 3.86 -10.26 -1.63
N GLU A 5 2.54 -10.39 -1.81
CA GLU A 5 1.90 -10.53 -3.12
C GLU A 5 2.05 -9.27 -4.00
N LEU A 6 2.38 -8.13 -3.39
CA LEU A 6 2.76 -6.92 -4.11
C LEU A 6 3.94 -7.16 -5.07
N SER A 7 4.90 -8.02 -4.71
CA SER A 7 6.02 -8.36 -5.61
C SER A 7 5.54 -9.09 -6.88
N THR A 8 4.57 -9.98 -6.74
CA THR A 8 3.94 -10.67 -7.87
C THR A 8 3.18 -9.69 -8.74
N ALA A 9 2.39 -8.78 -8.17
CA ALA A 9 1.65 -7.76 -8.91
C ALA A 9 2.59 -6.85 -9.73
N ILE A 10 3.69 -6.38 -9.13
CA ILE A 10 4.67 -5.53 -9.83
C ILE A 10 5.41 -6.34 -10.90
N ARG A 11 5.80 -7.61 -10.62
CA ARG A 11 6.45 -8.50 -11.60
C ARG A 11 5.57 -8.72 -12.82
N SER A 12 4.28 -8.92 -12.61
CA SER A 12 3.30 -9.14 -13.69
C SER A 12 2.86 -7.85 -14.39
N ARG A 13 3.40 -6.67 -14.02
CA ARG A 13 2.94 -5.35 -14.51
C ARG A 13 1.42 -5.20 -14.44
N ALA A 14 0.84 -5.66 -13.33
CA ALA A 14 -0.60 -5.52 -13.13
C ALA A 14 -0.96 -4.03 -13.07
N ASN A 15 -1.88 -3.60 -13.93
CA ASN A 15 -2.40 -2.25 -13.92
C ASN A 15 -3.41 -2.10 -12.78
N MET A 16 -2.93 -1.76 -11.58
CA MET A 16 -3.77 -1.59 -10.39
C MET A 16 -3.41 -0.32 -9.62
N ILE A 17 -4.42 0.26 -8.97
CA ILE A 17 -4.27 1.37 -8.03
C ILE A 17 -4.61 0.82 -6.65
N VAL A 18 -3.64 0.87 -5.74
CA VAL A 18 -3.74 0.36 -4.38
C VAL A 18 -3.71 1.52 -3.40
N PHE A 19 -4.80 1.70 -2.66
CA PHE A 19 -4.85 2.62 -1.53
C PHE A 19 -4.57 1.85 -0.24
N ILE A 20 -3.55 2.27 0.50
CA ILE A 20 -3.25 1.79 1.84
C ILE A 20 -3.65 2.89 2.81
N PHE A 21 -4.67 2.62 3.62
CA PHE A 21 -5.06 3.49 4.72
C PHE A 21 -4.16 3.21 5.92
N ASN A 22 -3.07 3.97 6.03
CA ASN A 22 -2.16 3.89 7.17
C ASN A 22 -2.71 4.76 8.29
N ASN A 23 -3.57 4.17 9.12
CA ASN A 23 -4.19 4.75 10.31
C ASN A 23 -3.63 4.15 11.62
N LEU A 24 -2.39 3.65 11.57
CA LEU A 24 -1.57 3.21 12.72
C LEU A 24 -2.13 2.05 13.56
N GLY A 25 -3.05 1.24 13.05
CA GLY A 25 -3.56 0.11 13.82
C GLY A 25 -4.83 -0.54 13.26
N TYR A 26 -5.40 -1.41 14.08
CA TYR A 26 -6.67 -2.09 13.83
C TYR A 26 -7.84 -1.21 14.30
N GLN A 27 -8.17 -0.18 13.51
CA GLN A 27 -9.17 0.82 13.91
C GLN A 27 -10.61 0.28 14.01
N ILE A 28 -10.93 -0.78 13.26
CA ILE A 28 -12.24 -1.43 13.38
C ILE A 28 -12.36 -2.10 14.75
N GLU A 29 -11.31 -2.82 15.14
CA GLU A 29 -11.19 -3.51 16.42
C GLU A 29 -11.16 -2.50 17.57
N SER A 30 -10.36 -1.43 17.48
CA SER A 30 -10.35 -0.34 18.47
C SER A 30 -11.70 0.35 18.61
N ALA A 31 -12.51 0.44 17.55
CA ALA A 31 -13.86 1.00 17.65
C ALA A 31 -14.80 0.08 18.45
N ILE A 32 -14.67 -1.25 18.32
CA ILE A 32 -15.53 -2.24 19.00
C ILE A 32 -15.05 -2.52 20.43
N HIS A 33 -13.74 -2.76 20.58
CA HIS A 33 -13.07 -3.09 21.84
C HIS A 33 -11.57 -2.75 21.74
N ASP A 34 -11.17 -1.66 22.39
CA ASP A 34 -9.77 -1.23 22.35
C ASP A 34 -8.85 -2.08 23.25
N GLY A 35 -7.61 -2.29 22.81
CA GLY A 35 -6.62 -3.04 23.55
C GLY A 35 -5.22 -2.99 22.91
N PRO A 36 -4.17 -3.39 23.66
CA PRO A 36 -2.78 -3.29 23.22
C PRO A 36 -2.47 -4.06 21.93
N TYR A 37 -3.28 -5.08 21.60
CA TYR A 37 -3.17 -5.88 20.37
C TYR A 37 -3.61 -5.14 19.10
N ASN A 38 -4.28 -4.00 19.22
CA ASN A 38 -4.68 -3.17 18.07
C ASN A 38 -3.56 -2.28 17.53
N TYR A 39 -2.49 -2.09 18.33
CA TYR A 39 -1.38 -1.21 18.00
C TYR A 39 -0.25 -2.01 17.36
N ILE A 40 -0.06 -1.80 16.06
CA ILE A 40 0.93 -2.53 15.26
C ILE A 40 2.15 -1.68 14.96
N ALA A 41 3.29 -2.33 14.69
CA ALA A 41 4.49 -1.64 14.24
C ALA A 41 4.25 -1.00 12.88
N ASN A 42 4.35 0.33 12.82
CA ASN A 42 4.14 1.09 11.58
C ASN A 42 5.28 0.85 10.58
N TRP A 43 4.94 0.64 9.32
CA TRP A 43 5.88 0.55 8.21
C TRP A 43 5.73 1.76 7.30
N ASN A 44 6.79 2.11 6.58
CA ASN A 44 6.67 3.01 5.44
C ASN A 44 6.25 2.16 4.23
N TYR A 45 4.95 2.06 3.98
CA TYR A 45 4.40 1.19 2.94
C TYR A 45 4.83 1.63 1.54
N ALA A 46 4.98 2.93 1.30
CA ALA A 46 5.51 3.45 0.05
C ALA A 46 6.94 2.95 -0.24
N LYS A 47 7.83 2.99 0.77
CA LYS A 47 9.20 2.46 0.67
C LYS A 47 9.24 0.94 0.64
N PHE A 48 8.34 0.27 1.37
CA PHE A 48 8.21 -1.18 1.35
C PHE A 48 7.97 -1.67 -0.08
N ALA A 49 7.08 -1.01 -0.83
CA ALA A 49 6.84 -1.32 -2.24
C ALA A 49 8.12 -1.27 -3.09
N SER A 50 8.99 -0.27 -2.87
CA SER A 50 10.30 -0.17 -3.52
C SER A 50 11.22 -1.34 -3.19
N ALA A 51 11.26 -1.76 -1.92
CA ALA A 51 12.09 -2.88 -1.50
C ALA A 51 11.70 -4.19 -2.22
N MET A 52 10.40 -4.40 -2.47
CA MET A 52 9.87 -5.60 -3.11
C MET A 52 10.26 -5.77 -4.59
N CYS A 53 10.85 -4.74 -5.21
CA CYS A 53 11.23 -4.72 -6.63
C CYS A 53 12.65 -4.23 -6.88
N THR A 54 13.53 -4.42 -5.89
CA THR A 54 14.95 -4.08 -5.99
C THR A 54 15.62 -4.88 -7.12
N PRO A 55 16.53 -4.27 -7.91
CA PRO A 55 17.33 -4.99 -8.88
C PRO A 55 18.10 -6.16 -8.25
N LYS A 56 18.39 -7.19 -9.06
CA LYS A 56 19.22 -8.32 -8.64
C LYS A 56 20.59 -7.79 -8.17
N HIS A 57 21.05 -8.28 -7.02
CA HIS A 57 22.32 -7.86 -6.41
C HIS A 57 23.54 -8.33 -7.21
N THR A 58 23.39 -9.40 -8.00
CA THR A 58 24.41 -9.91 -8.91
C THR A 58 24.19 -9.38 -10.33
N ARG A 59 25.28 -8.89 -10.95
CA ARG A 59 25.31 -8.60 -12.39
C ARG A 59 25.71 -9.86 -13.16
N THR A 60 24.82 -10.83 -13.25
CA THR A 60 25.07 -12.01 -14.08
C THR A 60 24.76 -11.67 -15.53
N CYS A 61 25.78 -11.72 -16.39
CA CYS A 61 25.64 -11.50 -17.83
C CYS A 61 24.80 -12.58 -18.54
N ASN A 62 24.65 -13.76 -17.92
CA ASN A 62 23.88 -14.90 -18.40
C ASN A 62 22.97 -15.45 -17.29
N ASP A 63 22.02 -14.65 -16.80
CA ASP A 63 21.00 -15.15 -15.88
C ASP A 63 19.90 -15.90 -16.67
N PRO A 64 19.77 -17.24 -16.53
CA PRO A 64 18.73 -18.00 -17.21
C PRO A 64 17.32 -17.65 -16.71
N PHE A 65 17.21 -16.95 -15.57
CA PHE A 65 15.96 -16.48 -14.98
C PHE A 65 15.74 -14.97 -15.14
N ALA A 66 16.58 -14.26 -15.90
CA ALA A 66 16.30 -12.87 -16.26
C ALA A 66 15.23 -12.84 -17.34
N SER A 67 14.04 -12.36 -16.98
CA SER A 67 13.00 -12.09 -17.96
C SER A 67 13.41 -10.91 -18.85
N GLN A 68 12.86 -10.82 -20.06
CA GLN A 68 13.07 -9.66 -20.93
C GLN A 68 12.61 -8.36 -20.24
N LEU A 69 11.57 -8.45 -19.41
CA LEU A 69 11.11 -7.38 -18.53
C LEU A 69 12.17 -6.90 -17.53
N ASP A 70 13.02 -7.79 -17.01
CA ASP A 70 14.07 -7.42 -16.04
C ASP A 70 15.16 -6.55 -16.67
N LYS A 71 15.36 -6.65 -17.99
CA LYS A 71 16.31 -5.80 -18.74
C LYS A 71 15.77 -4.38 -18.94
N ASP A 72 14.46 -4.22 -19.05
CA ASP A 72 13.79 -2.92 -19.24
C ASP A 72 13.54 -2.15 -17.91
N ARG A 73 13.63 -2.82 -16.75
CA ARG A 73 13.32 -2.26 -15.43
C ARG A 73 14.17 -1.04 -15.05
N GLY A 74 15.37 -0.90 -15.62
CA GLY A 74 16.24 0.25 -15.38
C GLY A 74 15.81 1.54 -16.10
N LEU A 75 14.96 1.43 -17.14
CA LEU A 75 14.56 2.56 -18.00
C LEU A 75 13.12 3.02 -17.73
N ASN A 76 12.21 2.10 -17.38
CA ASN A 76 10.82 2.44 -17.06
C ASN A 76 10.28 1.54 -15.93
N PRO A 77 10.11 2.06 -14.70
CA PRO A 77 9.62 1.25 -13.59
C PRO A 77 8.17 0.82 -13.82
N ALA A 78 7.86 -0.44 -13.49
CA ALA A 78 6.53 -1.04 -13.62
C ALA A 78 5.47 -0.45 -12.65
N PHE A 79 5.92 0.32 -11.66
CA PHE A 79 5.06 0.88 -10.63
C PHE A 79 5.64 2.19 -10.09
N PHE A 80 4.83 2.93 -9.33
CA PHE A 80 5.30 3.97 -8.43
C PHE A 80 4.55 3.90 -7.11
N SER A 81 5.14 4.51 -6.07
CA SER A 81 4.51 4.64 -4.76
C SER A 81 4.65 6.07 -4.24
N MET A 82 3.65 6.52 -3.47
CA MET A 82 3.60 7.86 -2.88
C MET A 82 2.99 7.82 -1.48
N GLN A 83 3.50 8.66 -0.58
CA GLN A 83 2.82 8.97 0.66
C GLN A 83 1.87 10.15 0.42
N ILE A 84 0.63 9.98 0.85
CA ILE A 84 -0.45 10.96 0.74
C ILE A 84 -0.72 11.49 2.15
N LYS A 85 -0.27 12.71 2.43
CA LYS A 85 -0.44 13.37 3.73
C LYS A 85 -1.42 14.54 3.63
N THR A 86 -1.58 15.08 2.43
CA THR A 86 -2.43 16.22 2.13
C THR A 86 -3.30 15.93 0.91
N GLN A 87 -4.33 16.74 0.72
CA GLN A 87 -5.14 16.71 -0.49
C GLN A 87 -4.31 17.02 -1.74
N ALA A 88 -3.30 17.89 -1.64
CA ALA A 88 -2.41 18.20 -2.76
C ALA A 88 -1.58 16.98 -3.20
N ASP A 89 -1.12 16.17 -2.25
CA ASP A 89 -0.41 14.92 -2.56
C ASP A 89 -1.33 13.95 -3.31
N LEU A 90 -2.61 13.85 -2.90
CA LEU A 90 -3.60 12.99 -3.54
C LEU A 90 -3.86 13.43 -4.97
N LEU A 91 -4.08 14.73 -5.20
CA LEU A 91 -4.27 15.27 -6.54
C LEU A 91 -3.06 15.00 -7.43
N SER A 92 -1.84 15.24 -6.91
CA SER A 92 -0.60 14.94 -7.64
C SER A 92 -0.47 13.46 -8.00
N ALA A 93 -0.90 12.57 -7.10
CA ALA A 93 -0.90 11.13 -7.36
C ALA A 93 -1.93 10.73 -8.43
N LEU A 94 -3.13 11.30 -8.40
CA LEU A 94 -4.18 11.06 -9.40
C LEU A 94 -3.77 11.58 -10.78
N ASP A 95 -3.15 12.76 -10.86
CA ASP A 95 -2.60 13.30 -12.10
C ASP A 95 -1.55 12.36 -12.68
N ARG A 96 -0.66 11.82 -11.83
CA ARG A 96 0.33 10.83 -12.26
C ARG A 96 -0.29 9.53 -12.73
N ILE A 97 -1.35 9.04 -12.08
CA ILE A 97 -2.11 7.85 -12.54
C ILE A 97 -2.66 8.10 -13.96
N ASN A 98 -3.18 9.30 -14.22
CA ASN A 98 -3.70 9.66 -15.55
C ASN A 98 -2.60 9.76 -16.61
N LEU A 99 -1.41 10.21 -16.24
CA LEU A 99 -0.25 10.31 -17.15
C LEU A 99 0.43 8.95 -17.41
N GLU A 100 0.42 8.05 -16.43
CA GLU A 100 1.08 6.74 -16.47
C GLU A 100 0.09 5.59 -16.20
N PRO A 101 -1.02 5.46 -16.95
CA PRO A 101 -2.12 4.53 -16.62
C PRO A 101 -1.77 3.06 -16.77
N TRP A 102 -0.56 2.72 -17.22
CA TRP A 102 -0.06 1.34 -17.33
C TRP A 102 0.79 0.92 -16.12
N LYS A 103 1.08 1.84 -15.18
CA LYS A 103 1.88 1.54 -13.98
C LYS A 103 0.98 1.16 -12.83
N LEU A 104 1.44 0.23 -12.01
CA LEU A 104 0.87 0.01 -10.70
C LEU A 104 1.11 1.26 -9.83
N ALA A 105 0.08 1.76 -9.17
CA ALA A 105 0.17 2.88 -8.24
C ALA A 105 -0.10 2.39 -6.81
N LEU A 106 0.82 2.64 -5.87
CA LEU A 106 0.62 2.36 -4.45
C LEU A 106 0.60 3.66 -3.66
N LEU A 107 -0.55 4.01 -3.11
CA LEU A 107 -0.80 5.26 -2.41
C LEU A 107 -0.98 4.98 -0.91
N GLU A 108 0.01 5.39 -0.12
CA GLU A 108 -0.04 5.30 1.34
C GLU A 108 -0.74 6.54 1.89
N CYS A 109 -2.03 6.43 2.18
CA CYS A 109 -2.83 7.48 2.83
C CYS A 109 -2.51 7.51 4.33
N CYS A 110 -1.76 8.53 4.75
CA CYS A 110 -1.41 8.74 6.15
C CYS A 110 -2.57 9.45 6.85
N ILE A 111 -3.41 8.70 7.57
CA ILE A 111 -4.62 9.21 8.20
C ILE A 111 -4.48 9.13 9.72
N GLN A 112 -5.09 10.07 10.44
CA GLN A 112 -5.12 10.03 11.89
C GLN A 112 -6.00 8.86 12.39
N PRO A 113 -5.58 8.12 13.43
CA PRO A 113 -6.36 7.00 13.99
C PRO A 113 -7.82 7.34 14.33
N GLY A 114 -8.07 8.55 14.84
CA GLY A 114 -9.40 9.01 15.22
C GLY A 114 -10.30 9.44 14.05
N ASP A 115 -9.78 9.51 12.83
CA ASP A 115 -10.56 9.85 11.63
C ASP A 115 -11.35 8.63 11.13
N VAL A 116 -12.35 8.28 11.93
CA VAL A 116 -13.24 7.14 11.70
C VAL A 116 -14.55 7.62 11.07
N SER A 117 -15.13 6.82 10.17
CA SER A 117 -16.42 7.15 9.56
C SER A 117 -17.56 7.07 10.58
N VAL A 118 -18.64 7.83 10.34
CA VAL A 118 -19.86 7.75 11.18
C VAL A 118 -20.45 6.34 11.14
N GLY A 119 -20.44 5.69 9.98
CA GLY A 119 -20.95 4.33 9.83
C GLY A 119 -20.16 3.30 10.65
N LEU A 120 -18.83 3.41 10.71
CA LEU A 120 -18.03 2.52 11.55
C LEU A 120 -18.30 2.74 13.05
N ARG A 121 -18.49 3.99 13.49
CA ARG A 121 -18.91 4.27 14.87
C ARG A 121 -20.27 3.67 15.22
N GLN A 122 -21.24 3.77 14.32
CA GLN A 122 -22.57 3.19 14.52
C GLN A 122 -22.52 1.66 14.57
N LEU A 123 -21.77 1.05 13.64
CA LEU A 123 -21.55 -0.39 13.61
C LEU A 123 -20.89 -0.87 14.91
N ALA A 124 -19.85 -0.16 15.36
CA ALA A 124 -19.17 -0.49 16.59
C ALA A 124 -20.10 -0.43 17.80
N GLY A 125 -20.89 0.63 17.95
CA GLY A 125 -21.87 0.75 19.04
C GLY A 125 -22.86 -0.43 19.07
N ALA A 126 -23.40 -0.82 17.91
CA ALA A 126 -24.30 -1.96 17.81
C ALA A 126 -23.64 -3.29 18.22
N LEU A 127 -22.37 -3.49 17.85
CA LEU A 127 -21.62 -4.72 18.17
C LEU A 127 -21.15 -4.76 19.62
N SER A 128 -20.77 -3.63 20.21
CA SER A 128 -20.33 -3.56 21.61
C SER A 128 -21.48 -3.85 22.57
N GLU A 129 -22.71 -3.46 22.25
CA GLU A 129 -23.92 -3.80 23.03
C GLU A 129 -24.26 -5.30 22.98
N THR A 130 -23.82 -6.03 21.95
CA THR A 130 -24.10 -7.47 21.80
C THR A 130 -23.08 -8.36 22.52
N VAL A 131 -22.00 -7.78 23.04
CA VAL A 131 -20.85 -8.50 23.64
C VAL A 131 -20.83 -8.37 25.18
N GLN A 132 -21.82 -7.72 25.79
CA GLN A 132 -22.09 -7.76 27.23
C GLN A 132 -23.05 -8.89 27.59
#